data_AF-A0A4U6M699-F1
#
_entry.id   AF-A0A4U6M699-F1
#
_cell.length_a   1.000
_cell.length_b   1.000
_cell.length_c   1.000
_cell.angle_alpha   90.00
_cell.angle_beta   90.00
_cell.angle_gamma   90.00
#
_symmetry.space_group_name_H-M   'P 1'
#
loop_
_entity.id
_entity.type
_entity.pdbx_description
1 polymer ?
#
loop_
_entity_poly.entity_id
_entity_poly.type
_entity_poly.pdbx_seq_one_letter_code
_entity_poly.pdbx_strand_id
1 'polypeptide(L)'
;DEREMGLRALLNLGHTFGHAIEAEMGYGNWLHGEAVAAGMVMAARTSERLGQFTSAETQRIITLLQRAGLPVNGPREMSTQAYLPHMLRDKKVLAG
;
A
#
# COMPACT_ATOMS: atom_id res chain seq x y z
N ASP A 1 -11.25 19.95 3.93
CA ASP A 1 -12.15 19.30 2.97
C ASP A 1 -12.91 18.23 3.72
N GLU A 2 -14.14 18.54 4.11
CA GLU A 2 -14.95 17.74 5.04
C GLU A 2 -15.65 16.55 4.36
N ARG A 3 -15.42 16.39 3.05
CA ARG A 3 -15.79 15.20 2.29
C ARG A 3 -14.49 14.61 1.75
N GLU A 4 -14.32 13.30 1.82
CA GLU A 4 -13.10 12.56 1.44
C GLU A 4 -12.75 12.64 -0.07
N MET A 5 -13.26 13.64 -0.78
CA MET A 5 -13.21 13.80 -2.22
C MET A 5 -12.30 14.97 -2.58
N GLY A 6 -10.99 14.81 -2.39
CA GLY A 6 -10.02 15.87 -2.67
C GLY A 6 -8.59 15.50 -2.27
N LEU A 7 -7.81 16.51 -1.87
CA LEU A 7 -6.38 16.38 -1.52
C LEU A 7 -6.11 15.34 -0.41
N ARG A 8 -7.10 15.06 0.44
CA ARG A 8 -7.01 14.05 1.50
C ARG A 8 -6.82 12.63 0.98
N ALA A 9 -7.28 12.33 -0.24
CA ALA A 9 -7.06 11.03 -0.87
C ALA A 9 -5.57 10.72 -1.09
N LEU A 10 -4.71 11.74 -1.18
CA LEU A 10 -3.26 11.55 -1.27
C LEU A 10 -2.67 10.93 0.01
N LEU A 11 -3.33 11.12 1.16
CA LEU A 11 -2.92 10.49 2.43
C LEU A 11 -3.11 8.97 2.40
N ASN A 12 -3.92 8.46 1.48
CA ASN A 12 -4.18 7.03 1.33
C ASN A 12 -3.09 6.32 0.49
N LEU A 13 -1.94 6.95 0.23
CA LEU A 13 -0.81 6.27 -0.42
C LEU A 13 -0.44 4.99 0.36
N GLY A 14 -0.38 3.88 -0.36
CA GLY A 14 -0.10 2.56 0.20
C GLY A 14 -1.28 1.88 0.92
N HIS A 15 -2.36 2.60 1.27
CA HIS A 15 -3.45 2.05 2.08
C HIS A 15 -4.28 1.00 1.34
N THR A 16 -4.51 1.14 0.03
CA THR A 16 -5.25 0.11 -0.73
C THR A 16 -4.56 -1.26 -0.70
N PHE A 17 -3.23 -1.29 -0.75
CA PHE A 17 -2.46 -2.53 -0.58
C PHE A 17 -2.33 -2.92 0.90
N GLY A 18 -2.14 -1.95 1.79
CA GLY A 18 -2.03 -2.17 3.23
C GLY A 18 -3.29 -2.81 3.82
N HIS A 19 -4.47 -2.28 3.51
CA HIS A 19 -5.75 -2.85 3.93
C HIS A 19 -5.95 -4.27 3.39
N ALA A 20 -5.45 -4.59 2.18
CA ALA A 20 -5.50 -5.95 1.67
C ALA A 20 -4.61 -6.91 2.48
N ILE A 21 -3.42 -6.47 2.89
CA ILE A 21 -2.52 -7.23 3.78
C ILE A 21 -3.17 -7.44 5.14
N GLU A 22 -3.71 -6.39 5.76
CA GLU A 22 -4.36 -6.47 7.07
C GLU A 22 -5.59 -7.41 7.04
N ALA A 23 -6.41 -7.32 5.99
CA ALA A 23 -7.59 -8.14 5.84
C ALA A 23 -7.26 -9.63 5.64
N GLU A 24 -6.22 -9.93 4.85
CA GLU A 24 -5.83 -11.32 4.55
C GLU A 24 -5.06 -11.96 5.71
N MET A 25 -4.11 -11.23 6.31
CA MET A 25 -3.29 -11.78 7.39
C MET A 25 -4.05 -11.89 8.71
N GLY A 26 -5.18 -11.20 8.85
CA GLY A 26 -5.95 -11.16 10.08
C GLY A 26 -5.42 -10.12 11.08
N TYR A 27 -6.32 -9.66 11.95
CA TYR A 27 -6.05 -8.54 12.86
C TYR A 27 -4.88 -8.83 13.81
N GLY A 28 -3.92 -7.91 13.84
CA GLY A 28 -2.78 -7.95 14.78
C GLY A 28 -1.55 -8.75 14.31
N ASN A 29 -1.62 -9.45 13.17
CA ASN A 29 -0.45 -10.15 12.60
C ASN A 29 0.52 -9.21 11.87
N TRP A 30 -0.01 -8.10 11.34
CA TRP A 30 0.75 -6.98 10.80
C TRP A 30 0.23 -5.71 11.46
N LEU A 31 1.14 -4.85 11.92
CA LEU A 31 0.77 -3.52 12.37
C LEU A 31 0.34 -2.67 11.17
N HIS A 32 -0.55 -1.72 11.41
CA HIS A 32 -1.04 -0.84 10.35
C HIS A 32 0.10 -0.14 9.58
N GLY A 33 1.08 0.42 10.32
CA GLY A 33 2.25 1.05 9.71
C GLY A 33 3.11 0.10 8.87
N GLU A 34 3.18 -1.18 9.25
CA GLU A 34 3.92 -2.21 8.49
C GLU A 34 3.20 -2.53 7.17
N ALA A 35 1.89 -2.72 7.22
CA ALA A 35 1.08 -2.98 6.03
C ALA A 35 1.11 -1.79 5.06
N VAL A 36 0.97 -0.56 5.57
CA VAL A 36 1.06 0.67 4.76
C VAL A 36 2.47 0.83 4.17
N ALA A 37 3.54 0.51 4.91
CA ALA A 37 4.91 0.56 4.39
C ALA A 37 5.13 -0.37 3.18
N ALA A 38 4.73 -1.63 3.31
CA ALA A 38 4.76 -2.56 2.18
C ALA A 38 3.88 -2.09 1.02
N GLY A 39 2.70 -1.53 1.34
CA GLY A 39 1.78 -0.97 0.36
C GLY A 39 2.33 0.24 -0.40
N MET A 40 3.10 1.12 0.25
CA MET A 40 3.76 2.25 -0.41
C MET A 40 4.78 1.77 -1.44
N VAL A 41 5.53 0.71 -1.15
CA VAL A 41 6.47 0.11 -2.11
C VAL A 41 5.73 -0.51 -3.29
N MET A 42 4.59 -1.19 -3.05
CA MET A 42 3.75 -1.72 -4.12
C MET A 42 3.19 -0.61 -5.01
N ALA A 43 2.74 0.50 -4.42
CA ALA A 43 2.29 1.69 -5.17
C ALA A 43 3.42 2.28 -6.01
N ALA A 44 4.62 2.47 -5.44
CA ALA A 44 5.77 3.00 -6.17
C ALA A 44 6.19 2.09 -7.35
N ARG A 45 6.26 0.78 -7.13
CA ARG A 45 6.54 -0.19 -8.21
C ARG A 45 5.44 -0.20 -9.28
N THR A 46 4.20 0.06 -8.91
CA THR A 46 3.10 0.21 -9.87
C THR A 46 3.30 1.47 -10.72
N SER A 47 3.61 2.61 -10.09
CA SER A 47 3.94 3.85 -10.80
C SER A 47 5.16 3.71 -11.72
N GLU A 48 6.17 2.95 -11.32
CA GLU A 48 7.35 2.64 -12.15
C GLU A 48 6.96 1.86 -13.40
N ARG A 49 6.11 0.83 -13.26
CA ARG A 49 5.58 0.06 -14.40
C ARG A 49 4.70 0.89 -15.35
N LEU A 50 4.06 1.94 -14.83
CA LEU A 50 3.29 2.90 -15.61
C LEU A 50 4.14 4.01 -16.24
N GLY A 51 5.46 4.02 -16.00
CA GLY A 51 6.38 5.04 -16.50
C GLY A 51 6.25 6.40 -15.81
N GLN A 52 5.60 6.46 -14.65
CA GLN A 52 5.40 7.68 -13.87
C GLN A 52 6.47 7.89 -12.80
N PHE A 53 7.22 6.84 -12.48
CA PHE A 53 8.33 6.83 -11.53
C PHE A 53 9.56 6.17 -12.18
N THR A 54 10.73 6.62 -11.77
CA THR A 54 12.01 5.96 -12.06
C THR A 54 12.32 4.89 -11.00
N SER A 55 13.14 3.91 -11.37
CA SER A 55 13.65 2.91 -10.42
C SER A 55 14.43 3.55 -9.27
N ALA A 56 15.11 4.67 -9.51
CA ALA A 56 15.82 5.43 -8.50
C ALA A 56 14.87 6.06 -7.46
N GLU A 57 13.73 6.60 -7.89
CA GLU A 57 12.71 7.14 -6.98
C GLU A 57 12.07 6.03 -6.12
N THR A 58 11.72 4.89 -6.73
CA THR A 58 11.27 3.70 -6.00
C THR A 58 12.31 3.26 -4.96
N GLN A 59 13.59 3.23 -5.35
CA GLN A 59 14.66 2.80 -4.44
C GLN A 59 14.84 3.77 -3.27
N ARG A 60 14.64 5.09 -3.45
CA ARG A 60 14.67 6.05 -2.35
C ARG A 60 13.60 5.76 -1.30
N ILE A 61 12.38 5.39 -1.73
CA ILE A 61 11.29 5.00 -0.83
C ILE A 61 11.67 3.74 -0.05
N ILE A 62 12.15 2.70 -0.75
CA ILE A 62 12.58 1.43 -0.14
C ILE A 62 13.67 1.68 0.92
N THR A 63 14.71 2.44 0.56
CA THR A 63 15.82 2.74 1.47
C THR A 63 15.36 3.50 2.72
N LEU A 64 14.43 4.46 2.58
CA LEU A 64 13.88 5.19 3.71
C LEU A 64 13.12 4.26 4.67
N LEU A 65 12.25 3.40 4.15
CA LEU A 65 11.46 2.47 4.96
C LEU A 65 12.33 1.43 5.67
N GLN A 66 13.34 0.90 4.97
CA GLN A 66 14.32 -0.01 5.58
C GLN A 66 15.09 0.65 6.73
N ARG A 67 15.48 1.92 6.58
CA ARG A 67 16.13 2.69 7.66
C ARG A 67 15.21 2.94 8.85
N ALA A 68 13.90 2.99 8.63
CA ALA A 68 12.89 3.09 9.67
C ALA A 68 12.53 1.73 10.31
N GLY A 69 13.16 0.63 9.86
CA GLY A 69 12.86 -0.72 10.36
C GLY A 69 11.52 -1.29 9.86
N LEU A 70 10.96 -0.72 8.79
CA LEU A 70 9.66 -1.13 8.25
C LEU A 70 9.80 -2.15 7.11
N PRO A 71 8.82 -3.05 6.94
CA PRO A 71 8.81 -4.00 5.84
C PRO A 71 8.60 -3.29 4.49
N VAL A 72 9.29 -3.80 3.46
CA VAL A 72 9.24 -3.29 2.08
C VAL A 72 8.72 -4.32 1.08
N ASN A 73 8.31 -5.49 1.58
CA ASN A 73 7.64 -6.53 0.81
C ASN A 73 6.39 -6.95 1.59
N GLY A 74 5.35 -7.39 0.88
CA GLY A 74 4.17 -7.98 1.52
C GLY A 74 4.47 -9.34 2.17
N PRO A 75 3.49 -9.91 2.89
CA PRO A 75 3.61 -11.24 3.49
C PRO A 75 3.95 -12.30 2.46
N ARG A 76 4.78 -13.28 2.82
CA ARG A 76 5.20 -14.35 1.89
C ARG A 76 4.10 -15.36 1.64
N GLU A 77 3.20 -15.49 2.60
CA GLU A 77 2.06 -16.40 2.63
C GLU A 77 0.91 -15.87 1.76
N MET A 78 0.89 -14.56 1.46
CA MET A 78 -0.16 -13.92 0.69
C MET A 78 0.15 -13.94 -0.81
N SER A 79 -0.62 -14.72 -1.55
CA SER A 79 -0.53 -14.75 -3.02
C SER A 79 -0.95 -13.42 -3.64
N THR A 80 -0.47 -13.12 -4.86
CA THR A 80 -0.85 -11.89 -5.58
C THR A 80 -2.35 -11.82 -5.88
N GLN A 81 -2.99 -12.97 -6.11
CA GLN A 81 -4.44 -13.07 -6.34
C GLN A 81 -5.26 -12.70 -5.09
N ALA A 82 -4.74 -12.94 -3.89
CA ALA A 82 -5.42 -12.61 -2.64
C ALA A 82 -5.57 -11.10 -2.42
N TYR A 83 -4.75 -10.26 -3.05
CA TYR A 83 -4.87 -8.81 -2.92
C TYR A 83 -6.13 -8.25 -3.58
N LEU A 84 -6.51 -8.80 -4.74
CA LEU A 84 -7.52 -8.19 -5.62
C LEU A 84 -8.91 -8.04 -4.98
N PRO A 85 -9.49 -9.05 -4.30
CA PRO A 85 -10.80 -8.92 -3.69
C PRO A 85 -10.86 -7.79 -2.64
N HIS A 86 -9.80 -7.66 -1.83
CA HIS A 86 -9.71 -6.64 -0.78
C HIS A 86 -9.52 -5.24 -1.35
N MET A 87 -8.64 -5.08 -2.34
CA MET A 87 -8.41 -3.80 -3.02
C MET A 87 -9.66 -3.30 -3.77
N LEU A 88 -10.46 -4.20 -4.36
CA LEU A 88 -11.70 -3.83 -5.05
C LEU A 88 -12.78 -3.34 -4.08
N ARG A 89 -12.80 -3.88 -2.85
CA ARG A 89 -13.71 -3.42 -1.79
C ARG A 89 -13.30 -2.04 -1.27
N ASP A 90 -12.00 -1.80 -1.09
CA ASP A 90 -11.44 -0.50 -0.68
C ASP A 90 -11.86 0.63 -1.65
N LYS A 91 -11.83 0.38 -2.97
CA LYS A 91 -12.32 1.34 -3.98
C LYS A 91 -13.81 1.66 -3.89
N LYS A 92 -14.64 0.74 -3.36
CA LYS A 92 -16.07 1.01 -3.14
C LYS A 92 -16.30 1.90 -1.92
N VAL A 93 -15.40 1.88 -0.94
CA VAL A 93 -15.47 2.72 0.26
C VAL A 93 -15.18 4.19 -0.07
N LEU A 94 -14.28 4.47 -1.02
CA LEU A 94 -14.03 5.83 -1.52
C LEU A 94 -15.12 6.40 -2.44
N ALA A 95 -16.08 5.58 -2.88
CA ALA A 95 -17.16 5.97 -3.79
C ALA A 95 -18.54 6.05 -3.10
N GLY A 96 -18.58 5.93 -1.76
CA GLY A 96 -19.75 6.19 -0.92
C GLY A 96 -19.57 7.44 -0.07
#